data_AF-A0A354Q6X9-F1
#
_entry.id   AF-A0A354Q6X9-F1
#
_cell.length_a   1.000
_cell.length_b   1.000
_cell.length_c   1.000
_cell.angle_alpha   90.00
_cell.angle_beta   90.00
_cell.angle_gamma   90.00
#
_symmetry.space_group_name_H-M   'P 1'
#
loop_
_entity.id
_entity.type
_entity.pdbx_description
1 polymer ?
#
loop_
_entity_poly.entity_id
_entity_poly.type
_entity_poly.pdbx_seq_one_letter_code
_entity_poly.pdbx_strand_id
1 'polypeptide(L)'
;DGPQAPFAPAPIEEVVAAIKSKKPDVVFAPHVETSSGMLLPDDYLRKLADAVHAVGGLFVLDCIASGTIWVDMQVSGVDVLISAPQKGWSASPCCALVM
;
A
#
# COMPACT_ATOMS: atom_id res chain seq x y z
N ASP A 1 -17.10 12.81 11.70
CA ASP A 1 -18.11 11.81 11.29
C ASP A 1 -19.36 12.48 10.78
N GLY A 2 -19.55 12.46 9.47
CA GLY A 2 -20.76 12.96 8.82
C GLY A 2 -20.98 12.16 7.54
N PRO A 3 -22.18 12.19 6.95
CA PRO A 3 -22.52 11.37 5.78
C PRO A 3 -21.67 11.65 4.53
N GLN A 4 -20.90 12.74 4.53
CA GLN A 4 -19.98 13.16 3.46
C GLN A 4 -18.52 13.28 3.95
N ALA A 5 -18.20 12.74 5.13
CA ALA A 5 -16.83 12.74 5.62
C ALA A 5 -15.94 11.87 4.70
N PRO A 6 -14.67 12.25 4.47
CA PRO A 6 -13.76 11.42 3.69
C PRO A 6 -13.51 10.10 4.41
N PHE A 7 -13.31 9.03 3.64
CA PHE A 7 -12.83 7.76 4.18
C PHE A 7 -11.39 7.91 4.69
N ALA A 8 -11.05 7.14 5.72
CA ALA A 8 -9.70 7.06 6.25
C ALA A 8 -9.22 5.60 6.23
N PRO A 9 -7.90 5.35 6.22
CA PRO A 9 -7.36 4.01 6.39
C PRO A 9 -7.79 3.41 7.73
N ALA A 10 -7.85 2.09 7.81
CA ALA A 10 -7.99 1.41 9.09
C ALA A 10 -6.85 1.86 10.02
N PRO A 11 -7.11 2.13 11.33
CA PRO A 11 -6.05 2.51 12.25
C PRO A 11 -4.90 1.52 12.21
N ILE A 12 -3.68 2.02 12.02
CA ILE A 12 -2.50 1.16 11.81
C ILE A 12 -2.30 0.17 12.97
N GLU A 13 -2.69 0.56 14.18
CA GLU A 13 -2.54 -0.28 15.38
C GLU A 13 -3.46 -1.50 15.34
N GLU A 14 -4.65 -1.37 14.74
CA GLU A 14 -5.56 -2.49 14.51
C GLU A 14 -5.05 -3.42 13.42
N VAL A 15 -4.46 -2.86 12.37
CA VAL A 15 -3.87 -3.64 11.26
C VAL A 15 -2.66 -4.43 11.73
N VAL A 16 -1.76 -3.81 12.50
CA VAL A 16 -0.61 -4.46 13.13
C VAL A 16 -1.06 -5.60 14.05
N ALA A 17 -2.10 -5.37 14.86
CA ALA A 17 -2.66 -6.40 15.73
C ALA A 17 -3.24 -7.58 14.91
N ALA A 18 -3.95 -7.29 13.81
CA ALA A 18 -4.49 -8.31 12.92
C ALA A 18 -3.40 -9.15 12.26
N ILE A 19 -2.31 -8.54 11.80
CA ILE A 19 -1.16 -9.24 11.20
C ILE A 19 -0.49 -10.16 12.22
N LYS A 20 -0.20 -9.66 13.43
CA LYS A 20 0.42 -10.46 14.50
C LYS A 20 -0.44 -11.65 14.93
N SER A 21 -1.76 -11.49 14.91
CA SER A 21 -2.71 -12.54 15.27
C SER A 21 -2.86 -13.59 14.16
N LYS A 22 -3.06 -13.14 12.91
CA LYS A 22 -3.36 -14.02 11.77
C LYS A 22 -2.12 -14.62 11.11
N LYS A 23 -0.96 -13.97 11.27
CA LYS A 23 0.33 -14.35 10.66
C LYS A 23 0.20 -14.64 9.16
N PRO A 24 -0.31 -13.69 8.36
CA PRO A 24 -0.46 -13.91 6.92
C PRO A 24 0.90 -14.04 6.23
N ASP A 25 1.00 -14.94 5.25
CA ASP A 25 2.20 -15.07 4.41
C ASP A 25 2.38 -13.84 3.50
N VAL A 26 1.28 -13.16 3.13
CA VAL A 26 1.30 -11.99 2.25
C VAL A 26 0.27 -10.97 2.70
N VAL A 27 0.62 -9.69 2.67
CA VAL A 27 -0.27 -8.55 2.90
C VAL A 27 -0.27 -7.63 1.69
N PHE A 28 -1.47 -7.23 1.25
CA PHE A 28 -1.68 -6.29 0.16
C PHE A 28 -2.23 -4.97 0.70
N ALA A 29 -1.75 -3.85 0.17
CA ALA A 29 -2.32 -2.54 0.42
C ALA A 29 -2.26 -1.65 -0.83
N PRO A 30 -3.23 -0.76 -1.06
CA PRO A 30 -3.12 0.28 -2.07
C PRO A 30 -2.38 1.49 -1.50
N HIS A 31 -1.33 1.96 -2.17
CA HIS A 31 -0.70 3.23 -1.81
C HIS A 31 -1.70 4.38 -1.97
N VAL A 32 -2.40 4.41 -3.12
CA VAL A 32 -3.53 5.31 -3.37
C VAL A 32 -4.74 4.48 -3.81
N GLU A 33 -5.81 4.49 -3.01
CA GLU A 33 -7.09 3.90 -3.37
C GLU A 33 -7.88 4.90 -4.23
N THR A 34 -8.04 4.56 -5.52
CA THR A 34 -8.65 5.47 -6.50
C THR A 34 -10.12 5.77 -6.17
N SER A 35 -10.85 4.78 -5.67
CA SER A 35 -12.32 4.87 -5.50
C SER A 35 -12.71 5.76 -4.32
N SER A 36 -11.87 5.82 -3.29
CA SER A 36 -12.08 6.64 -2.10
C SER A 36 -11.20 7.89 -2.06
N GLY A 37 -10.20 7.99 -2.95
CA GLY A 37 -9.21 9.07 -2.94
C GLY A 37 -8.26 9.02 -1.74
N MET A 38 -8.12 7.85 -1.12
CA MET A 38 -7.34 7.66 0.11
C MET A 38 -5.88 7.36 -0.20
N LEU A 39 -4.96 8.00 0.53
CA LEU A 39 -3.51 7.77 0.47
C LEU A 39 -3.05 7.11 1.77
N LEU A 40 -2.20 6.09 1.69
CA LEU A 40 -1.47 5.53 2.83
C LEU A 40 -0.17 6.33 3.05
N PRO A 41 0.01 7.00 4.21
CA PRO A 41 1.23 7.75 4.50
C PRO A 41 2.47 6.87 4.71
N ASP A 42 3.67 7.43 4.52
CA ASP A 42 4.95 6.70 4.67
C ASP A 42 5.17 6.05 6.04
N ASP A 43 4.68 6.67 7.13
CA ASP A 43 4.75 6.07 8.47
C ASP A 43 3.81 4.87 8.62
N TYR A 44 2.66 4.89 7.93
CA TYR A 44 1.73 3.77 7.85
C TYR A 44 2.38 2.60 7.13
N LEU A 45 2.98 2.85 5.96
CA LEU A 45 3.63 1.82 5.15
C LEU A 45 4.76 1.13 5.91
N ARG A 46 5.62 1.90 6.61
CA ARG A 46 6.72 1.35 7.41
C ARG A 46 6.22 0.47 8.55
N LYS A 47 5.25 0.94 9.34
CA LYS A 47 4.67 0.15 10.44
C LYS A 47 3.98 -1.12 9.92
N LEU A 48 3.36 -1.04 8.75
CA LEU A 48 2.73 -2.17 8.08
C LEU A 48 3.79 -3.21 7.68
N ALA A 49 4.84 -2.77 6.98
CA ALA A 49 5.96 -3.62 6.59
C ALA A 49 6.63 -4.29 7.80
N ASP A 50 6.97 -3.52 8.83
CA ASP A 50 7.56 -4.03 10.08
C ASP A 50 6.71 -5.16 10.70
N ALA A 51 5.38 -5.00 10.71
CA ALA A 51 4.48 -6.00 11.25
C ALA A 51 4.42 -7.26 10.38
N VAL A 52 4.44 -7.12 9.06
CA VAL A 52 4.45 -8.23 8.10
C VAL A 52 5.76 -9.02 8.21
N HIS A 53 6.89 -8.34 8.21
CA HIS A 53 8.21 -8.98 8.34
C HIS A 53 8.39 -9.65 9.71
N ALA A 54 7.82 -9.08 10.78
CA ALA A 54 7.86 -9.69 12.12
C ALA A 54 7.14 -11.05 12.21
N VAL A 55 6.22 -11.34 11.28
CA VAL A 55 5.56 -12.65 11.17
C VAL A 55 6.12 -13.50 10.02
N GLY A 56 7.15 -13.02 9.31
CA GLY A 56 7.81 -13.72 8.21
C GLY A 56 7.06 -13.65 6.87
N GLY A 57 6.10 -12.72 6.73
CA GLY A 57 5.35 -12.52 5.50
C GLY A 57 6.00 -11.54 4.53
N LEU A 58 5.34 -11.34 3.38
CA LEU A 58 5.72 -10.38 2.33
C LEU A 58 4.70 -9.24 2.22
N PHE A 59 5.19 -8.02 2.04
CA PHE A 59 4.39 -6.82 1.85
C PHE A 59 4.33 -6.40 0.38
N VAL A 60 3.11 -6.42 -0.19
CA VAL A 60 2.81 -6.01 -1.56
C VAL A 60 2.06 -4.67 -1.56
N LEU A 61 2.59 -3.69 -2.28
CA LEU A 61 2.02 -2.35 -2.40
C LEU A 61 1.57 -2.06 -3.84
N ASP A 62 0.28 -1.79 -4.03
CA ASP A 62 -0.26 -1.29 -5.30
C ASP A 62 -0.02 0.22 -5.43
N CYS A 63 0.89 0.59 -6.35
CA CYS A 63 1.23 1.95 -6.70
C CYS A 63 0.74 2.37 -8.10
N ILE A 64 -0.27 1.68 -8.66
CA ILE A 64 -0.81 2.02 -9.99
C ILE A 64 -1.32 3.46 -9.99
N ALA A 65 -2.02 3.88 -8.92
CA ALA A 65 -2.65 5.20 -8.81
C ALA A 65 -1.79 6.27 -8.12
N SER A 66 -0.55 5.97 -7.76
CA SER A 66 0.31 6.89 -6.98
C SER A 66 0.76 8.13 -7.73
N GLY A 67 0.69 8.13 -9.07
CA GLY A 67 1.13 9.26 -9.88
C GLY A 67 2.63 9.52 -9.70
N THR A 68 2.99 10.73 -9.27
CA THR A 68 4.37 11.15 -9.00
C THR A 68 4.74 11.10 -7.51
N ILE A 69 3.93 10.44 -6.69
CA ILE A 69 4.24 10.16 -5.29
C ILE A 69 5.09 8.88 -5.26
N TRP A 70 6.39 9.06 -5.41
CA TRP A 70 7.34 7.95 -5.50
C TRP A 70 7.50 7.24 -4.16
N VAL A 71 7.48 5.90 -4.20
CA VAL A 71 7.75 5.06 -3.04
C VAL A 71 9.15 4.49 -3.16
N ASP A 72 9.99 4.76 -2.17
CA ASP A 72 11.26 4.06 -2.02
C ASP A 72 10.99 2.73 -1.31
N MET A 73 11.10 1.62 -2.04
CA MET A 73 10.80 0.26 -1.54
C MET A 73 11.68 -0.12 -0.34
N GLN A 74 12.95 0.29 -0.34
CA GLN A 74 13.88 -0.06 0.74
C GLN A 74 13.56 0.73 2.01
N VAL A 75 13.25 2.02 1.88
CA VAL A 75 12.89 2.87 3.02
C VAL A 75 11.51 2.51 3.60
N SER A 76 10.58 2.10 2.76
CA SER A 76 9.21 1.74 3.16
C SER A 76 9.04 0.28 3.58
N GLY A 77 10.00 -0.59 3.26
CA GLY A 77 9.94 -2.03 3.53
C GLY A 77 9.00 -2.80 2.59
N VAL A 78 8.70 -2.26 1.41
CA VAL A 78 7.85 -2.92 0.40
C VAL A 78 8.68 -4.01 -0.30
N ASP A 79 8.16 -5.23 -0.30
CA ASP A 79 8.81 -6.37 -0.95
C ASP A 79 8.42 -6.50 -2.42
N VAL A 80 7.19 -6.12 -2.77
CA VAL A 80 6.67 -6.12 -4.14
C VAL A 80 5.87 -4.86 -4.41
N LEU A 81 6.19 -4.16 -5.50
CA LEU A 81 5.48 -2.95 -5.92
C LEU A 81 4.81 -3.16 -7.28
N ILE A 82 3.51 -2.85 -7.37
CA ILE A 82 2.73 -2.94 -8.61
C ILE A 82 2.52 -1.55 -9.22
N SER A 83 2.80 -1.36 -10.50
CA SER A 83 2.52 -0.13 -11.24
C SER A 83 1.96 -0.41 -12.64
N ALA A 84 1.59 0.63 -13.38
CA ALA A 84 1.08 0.50 -14.75
C ALA A 84 1.34 1.76 -15.59
N PRO A 85 1.55 1.63 -16.92
CA PRO A 85 1.93 2.74 -17.80
C PRO A 85 0.85 3.83 -17.96
N GLN A 86 -0.43 3.49 -17.82
CA GLN A 86 -1.57 4.34 -18.22
C GLN A 86 -2.04 5.37 -17.18
N LYS A 87 -1.35 5.53 -16.06
CA LYS A 87 -1.65 6.57 -15.06
C LYS A 87 -0.51 7.57 -14.96
N GLY A 88 0.27 7.55 -13.86
CA GLY A 88 1.37 8.50 -13.64
C GLY A 88 2.39 8.53 -14.77
N TRP A 89 2.65 7.38 -15.39
CA TRP A 89 3.63 7.23 -16.47
C TRP A 89 3.18 7.73 -17.84
N SER A 90 1.90 8.11 -18.01
CA SER A 90 1.38 8.74 -19.23
C SER A 90 1.65 7.97 -20.54
N ALA A 91 1.66 6.64 -20.49
CA ALA A 91 1.84 5.75 -21.65
C ALA A 91 0.59 4.91 -21.91
N SER A 92 0.49 4.26 -23.09
CA SER A 92 -0.68 3.42 -23.41
C SER A 92 -0.79 2.22 -22.47
N PRO A 93 -2.02 1.78 -22.10
CA PRO A 93 -2.21 0.57 -21.30
C PRO A 93 -1.73 -0.65 -22.09
N CYS A 94 -0.81 -1.43 -21.52
CA CYS A 94 -0.28 -2.61 -22.19
C CYS A 94 0.18 -3.72 -21.24
N CYS A 95 0.61 -3.40 -20.02
CA CYS A 95 1.10 -4.37 -19.05
C CYS A 95 0.94 -3.88 -17.61
N ALA A 96 1.14 -4.80 -16.67
CA ALA A 96 1.46 -4.47 -15.28
C ALA A 96 3.00 -4.45 -15.13
N LEU A 97 3.48 -3.52 -14.31
CA LEU A 97 4.88 -3.45 -13.89
C LEU A 97 4.96 -4.01 -12.47
N VAL A 98 5.84 -4.99 -12.25
CA VAL A 98 6.06 -5.62 -10.94
C VAL A 98 7.55 -5.49 -10.63
N MET A 99 7.86 -4.82 -9.52
CA MET A 99 9.22 -4.59 -9.02
C MET A 99 9.39 -5.23 -7.67
#